data_AF-X6LPF9-F1
#
_entry.id   AF-X6LPF9-F1
#
_cell.length_a   1.000
_cell.length_b   1.000
_cell.length_c   1.000
_cell.angle_alpha   90.00
_cell.angle_beta   90.00
_cell.angle_gamma   90.00
#
_symmetry.space_group_name_H-M   'P 1'
#
loop_
_entity.id
_entity.type
_entity.pdbx_description
1 polymer ?
#
loop_
_entity_poly.entity_id
_entity_poly.type
_entity_poly.pdbx_seq_one_letter_code
_entity_poly.pdbx_strand_id
1 'polypeptide(L)'
;MIAISEYIDDEIWRNLSNVKEKDVTIFKQSFEQELKYEFDVVHYKNVKTRSSIILVKSITDYELYKNTCKYNCLIVIICGHEKNGDML
;
A
#
# COMPACT_ATOMS: atom_id res chain seq x y z
N MET A 1 -2.26 -4.38 1.21
CA MET A 1 -1.89 -3.42 0.16
C MET A 1 -1.94 -2.00 0.72
N ILE A 2 -0.97 -1.17 0.36
CA ILE A 2 -0.90 0.26 0.72
C ILE A 2 -1.15 1.06 -0.56
N ALA A 3 -2.29 1.76 -0.61
CA ALA A 3 -2.74 2.53 -1.77
C ALA A 3 -2.58 4.02 -1.50
N ILE A 4 -1.61 4.67 -2.17
CA ILE A 4 -1.33 6.11 -2.04
C ILE A 4 -1.87 6.82 -3.29
N SER A 5 -3.09 7.33 -3.19
CA SER A 5 -3.80 7.93 -4.31
C SER A 5 -3.82 9.45 -4.28
N GLU A 6 -3.64 10.07 -3.11
CA GLU A 6 -3.77 11.52 -2.92
C GLU A 6 -2.50 12.11 -2.28
N TYR A 7 -1.96 13.18 -2.86
CA TYR A 7 -0.73 13.86 -2.43
C TYR A 7 -1.02 15.32 -2.09
N ILE A 8 -0.26 15.89 -1.13
CA ILE A 8 -0.48 17.29 -0.72
C ILE A 8 -0.07 18.26 -1.84
N ASP A 9 0.98 17.91 -2.58
CA ASP A 9 1.47 18.68 -3.72
C ASP A 9 1.08 17.95 -5.01
N ASP A 10 -0.15 18.18 -5.45
CA ASP A 10 -0.72 17.58 -6.67
C ASP A 10 -0.11 18.15 -7.96
N GLU A 11 0.62 19.27 -7.87
CA GLU A 11 1.35 19.84 -9.00
C GLU A 11 2.61 19.02 -9.31
N ILE A 12 3.36 18.63 -8.27
CA ILE A 12 4.56 17.79 -8.41
C ILE A 12 4.18 16.31 -8.51
N TRP A 13 3.26 15.84 -7.66
CA TRP A 13 2.87 14.44 -7.53
C TRP A 13 1.39 14.29 -7.82
N ARG A 14 1.04 14.23 -9.11
CA ARG A 14 -0.35 14.11 -9.54
C ARG A 14 -1.07 12.95 -8.85
N ASN A 15 -2.27 13.19 -8.38
CA ASN A 15 -3.13 12.21 -7.75
C ASN A 15 -3.33 11.00 -8.67
N LEU A 16 -3.26 9.81 -8.09
CA LEU A 16 -3.35 8.53 -8.79
C LEU A 16 -4.75 7.95 -8.60
N SER A 17 -5.74 8.49 -9.32
CA SER A 17 -7.14 8.02 -9.23
C SER A 17 -7.29 6.52 -9.52
N ASN A 18 -6.50 5.99 -10.47
CA ASN A 18 -6.49 4.57 -10.81
C ASN A 18 -6.09 3.67 -9.62
N VAL A 19 -5.17 4.13 -8.76
CA VAL A 19 -4.74 3.37 -7.57
C VAL A 19 -5.90 3.20 -6.60
N LYS A 20 -6.76 4.21 -6.47
CA LYS A 20 -7.91 4.19 -5.55
C LYS A 20 -8.99 3.21 -5.99
N GLU A 21 -9.16 3.02 -7.30
CA GLU A 21 -10.33 2.33 -7.86
C GLU A 21 -9.93 1.04 -8.59
N LYS A 22 -9.16 1.17 -9.66
CA LYS A 22 -8.87 0.05 -10.57
C LYS A 22 -7.85 -0.91 -9.98
N ASP A 23 -6.73 -0.40 -9.50
CA ASP A 23 -5.62 -1.25 -9.06
C ASP A 23 -5.99 -2.03 -7.80
N VAL A 24 -6.62 -1.35 -6.82
CA VAL A 24 -7.14 -2.01 -5.61
C VAL A 24 -8.14 -3.11 -5.96
N THR A 25 -9.05 -2.88 -6.89
CA THR A 25 -10.03 -3.89 -7.30
C THR A 25 -9.36 -5.10 -7.93
N ILE A 26 -8.42 -4.87 -8.86
CA ILE A 26 -7.68 -5.94 -9.55
C ILE A 26 -6.87 -6.75 -8.55
N PHE A 27 -6.08 -6.10 -7.70
CA PHE A 27 -5.24 -6.80 -6.72
C PHE A 27 -6.08 -7.54 -5.69
N LYS A 28 -7.16 -6.94 -5.20
CA LYS A 28 -8.07 -7.62 -4.27
C LYS A 28 -8.65 -8.88 -4.91
N GLN A 29 -9.14 -8.79 -6.15
CA GLN A 29 -9.66 -9.95 -6.87
C GLN A 29 -8.60 -11.05 -7.01
N SER A 30 -7.41 -10.73 -7.50
CA SER A 30 -6.36 -11.72 -7.70
C SER A 30 -5.88 -12.35 -6.39
N PHE A 31 -5.59 -11.55 -5.37
CA PHE A 31 -5.02 -12.08 -4.11
C PHE A 31 -6.06 -12.76 -3.23
N GLU A 32 -7.24 -12.16 -3.08
CA GLU A 32 -8.28 -12.70 -2.19
C GLU A 32 -9.06 -13.83 -2.86
N GLN A 33 -9.53 -13.62 -4.09
CA GLN A 33 -10.45 -14.56 -4.73
C GLN A 33 -9.73 -15.69 -5.45
N GLU A 34 -8.64 -15.42 -6.15
CA GLU A 34 -7.94 -16.44 -6.94
C GLU A 34 -6.89 -17.15 -6.09
N LEU A 35 -6.03 -16.39 -5.40
CA LEU A 35 -4.92 -16.93 -4.61
C LEU A 35 -5.27 -17.25 -3.14
N LYS A 36 -6.47 -16.87 -2.69
CA LYS A 36 -7.01 -17.18 -1.35
C LYS A 36 -6.18 -16.61 -0.18
N TYR A 37 -5.55 -15.46 -0.38
CA TYR A 37 -4.94 -14.69 0.71
C TYR A 37 -6.00 -13.91 1.49
N GLU A 38 -5.76 -13.73 2.79
CA GLU A 38 -6.40 -12.63 3.52
C GLU A 38 -5.83 -11.30 3.00
N PHE A 39 -6.71 -10.39 2.59
CA PHE A 39 -6.30 -9.19 1.85
C PHE A 39 -6.92 -7.92 2.43
N ASP A 40 -6.07 -7.08 3.03
CA ASP A 40 -6.45 -5.75 3.50
C ASP A 40 -5.85 -4.64 2.63
N VAL A 41 -6.56 -3.51 2.60
CA VAL A 41 -6.14 -2.30 1.88
C VAL A 41 -6.11 -1.12 2.83
N VAL A 42 -4.96 -0.45 2.89
CA VAL A 42 -4.78 0.79 3.63
C VAL A 42 -4.69 1.93 2.63
N HIS A 43 -5.66 2.83 2.68
CA HIS A 43 -5.67 4.02 1.83
C HIS A 43 -4.97 5.18 2.52
N TYR A 44 -3.88 5.65 1.93
CA TYR A 44 -3.20 6.87 2.36
C TYR A 44 -3.55 8.03 1.45
N LYS A 45 -3.78 9.17 2.09
CA LYS A 45 -4.08 10.44 1.46
C LYS A 45 -3.18 11.52 2.02
N ASN A 46 -3.00 12.59 1.26
CA ASN A 46 -2.23 13.76 1.68
C ASN A 46 -0.82 13.37 2.15
N VAL A 47 -0.16 12.47 1.41
CA VAL A 47 1.17 12.01 1.78
C VAL A 47 2.21 13.09 1.48
N LYS A 48 3.02 13.41 2.49
CA LYS A 48 4.21 14.29 2.41
C LYS A 48 5.52 13.52 2.62
N THR A 49 5.44 12.27 3.02
CA THR A 49 6.53 11.47 3.59
C THR A 49 6.96 10.35 2.65
N ARG A 50 8.20 9.88 2.80
CA ARG A 50 8.73 8.72 2.07
C ARG A 50 7.86 7.47 2.26
N SER A 51 7.77 6.66 1.21
CA SER A 51 7.07 5.36 1.20
C SER A 51 7.55 4.42 2.30
N SER A 52 8.85 4.46 2.66
CA SER A 52 9.42 3.66 3.75
C SER A 52 8.82 3.98 5.12
N ILE A 53 8.51 5.24 5.41
CA ILE A 53 7.85 5.64 6.67
C ILE A 53 6.43 5.07 6.72
N ILE A 54 5.72 5.11 5.59
CA ILE A 54 4.36 4.57 5.48
C ILE A 54 4.38 3.04 5.68
N LEU A 55 5.38 2.36 5.12
CA LEU A 55 5.57 0.92 5.30
C LEU A 55 5.81 0.56 6.77
N VAL A 56 6.80 1.21 7.42
CA VAL A 56 7.12 0.96 8.84
C VAL A 56 5.91 1.25 9.72
N LYS A 57 5.21 2.36 9.48
CA LYS A 57 3.99 2.70 10.20
C LYS A 57 2.92 1.64 10.01
N SER A 58 2.66 1.20 8.78
CA SER A 58 1.65 0.16 8.51
C SER A 58 1.99 -1.16 9.19
N ILE A 59 3.26 -1.60 9.13
CA ILE A 59 3.69 -2.84 9.81
C ILE A 59 3.50 -2.72 11.33
N THR A 60 3.74 -1.55 11.89
CA THR A 60 3.64 -1.31 13.33
C THR A 60 2.18 -1.19 13.79
N ASP A 61 1.37 -0.39 13.10
CA ASP A 61 -0.03 -0.11 13.43
C ASP A 61 -0.89 -1.38 13.36
N TYR A 62 -0.60 -2.26 12.39
CA TYR A 62 -1.27 -3.57 12.25
C TYR A 62 -0.55 -4.70 12.99
N GLU A 63 0.51 -4.39 13.74
CA GLU A 63 1.32 -5.33 14.51
C GLU A 63 1.79 -6.58 13.73
N LEU A 64 1.99 -6.45 12.41
CA LEU A 64 2.27 -7.57 11.51
C LEU A 64 3.55 -8.33 11.90
N TYR A 65 4.49 -7.64 12.52
CA TYR A 65 5.74 -8.21 13.03
C TYR A 65 5.53 -9.27 14.14
N LYS A 66 4.39 -9.24 14.84
CA LYS A 66 4.07 -10.25 15.87
C LYS A 66 3.60 -11.57 15.27
N ASN A 67 3.09 -11.56 14.04
CA ASN A 67 2.50 -12.71 13.34
C ASN A 67 1.55 -13.55 14.23
N THR A 68 0.65 -12.87 14.98
CA THR A 68 -0.28 -13.52 15.91
C THR A 68 -1.21 -14.51 15.22
N CYS A 69 -1.55 -14.25 13.95
CA CYS A 69 -2.35 -15.12 13.10
C CYS A 69 -1.57 -16.30 12.48
N LYS A 70 -0.25 -16.41 12.72
CA LYS A 70 0.62 -17.50 12.24
C LYS A 70 0.64 -17.67 10.71
N TYR A 71 0.62 -16.57 9.97
CA TYR A 71 0.78 -16.60 8.51
C TYR A 71 2.14 -17.19 8.13
N ASN A 72 2.15 -17.94 7.03
CA ASN A 72 3.40 -18.49 6.46
C ASN A 72 4.15 -17.47 5.60
N CYS A 73 3.43 -16.47 5.07
CA CYS A 73 3.97 -15.44 4.20
C CYS A 73 3.20 -14.14 4.42
N LEU A 74 3.92 -13.02 4.33
CA LEU A 74 3.34 -11.68 4.29
C LEU A 74 3.74 -11.03 2.97
N ILE A 75 2.76 -10.57 2.20
CA ILE A 75 2.97 -9.84 0.95
C ILE A 75 2.54 -8.40 1.17
N VAL A 76 3.47 -7.46 0.98
CA VAL A 76 3.16 -6.03 1.03
C VAL A 76 3.29 -5.43 -0.36
N ILE A 77 2.16 -4.96 -0.89
CA ILE A 77 2.06 -4.25 -2.16
C ILE A 77 1.95 -2.76 -1.84
N ILE A 78 2.84 -1.94 -2.40
CA ILE A 78 2.81 -0.48 -2.29
C ILE A 78 2.52 0.08 -3.67
N CYS A 79 1.43 0.84 -3.81
CA CYS A 79 1.09 1.54 -5.04
C CYS A 79 1.08 3.04 -4.78
N GLY A 80 2.00 3.76 -5.43
CA GLY A 80 2.19 5.19 -5.28
C GLY A 80 3.29 5.69 -6.19
N HIS A 81 3.59 6.99 -6.12
CA HIS A 81 4.70 7.58 -6.84
C HIS A 81 6.04 7.16 -6.26
N GLU A 82 7.02 7.02 -7.14
CA GLU A 82 8.41 6.80 -6.81
C GLU A 82 9.25 8.00 -7.29
N LYS A 83 10.24 8.40 -6.49
CA LYS A 83 11.26 9.36 -6.92
C LYS A 83 12.51 8.59 -7.30
N ASN A 84 12.95 8.72 -8.56
CA ASN A 84 14.19 8.10 -9.04
C ASN A 84 15.35 8.33 -8.05
N GLY A 85 15.90 7.26 -7.50
CA GLY A 85 17.02 7.26 -6.56
C GLY A 85 16.68 6.98 -5.10
N ASP A 86 15.41 7.03 -4.71
CA ASP A 86 14.93 6.51 -3.41
C ASP A 86 14.34 5.10 -3.64
N MET A 87 15.20 4.14 -3.97
CA MET A 87 14.84 2.72 -3.78
C MET A 87 14.69 2.48 -2.27
N LEU A 88 13.65 1.72 -1.89
CA LEU A 88 13.32 1.30 -0.53
C LEU A 88 14.53 1.11 0.40
#